data_AF-X1GHN5-F1
#
_entry.id   AF-X1GHN5-F1
#
_cell.length_a   1.000
_cell.length_b   1.000
_cell.length_c   1.000
_cell.angle_alpha   90.00
_cell.angle_beta   90.00
_cell.angle_gamma   90.00
#
_symmetry.space_group_name_H-M   'P 1'
#
loop_
_entity.id
_entity.type
_entity.pdbx_description
1 polymer ?
#
loop_
_entity_poly.entity_id
_entity_poly.type
_entity_poly.pdbx_seq_one_letter_code
_entity_poly.pdbx_strand_id
1 'polypeptide(L)'
;IRHPWEGAARVVADYAGIPVINAGDGGHEHPTQTLCDLYTIKKERQTIKGLRIALSGDLKYGRTIHSLSYALARFGATILFHPYPGLEMPEHVLRKLTTRYKGELKRYEALGNVSKKGLFPIDAVYMTPSSPHQLAMIPDISMQIELEKEVDALYVTRLQKERQAKMGKQGANKDYVVVNKELLKKKKFKRTLVMHPLPRVDELAYEVDGDPRSMYFKQAARGVPVRMALLALLLGTKEVVVSREDDYSFVRQMDYPVYRRDSGLRCSNPKCVTNQE
;
A
#
# COMPACT_ATOMS: atom_id res chain seq x y z
N ILE A 1 -4.78 16.95 5.73
CA ILE A 1 -4.41 16.86 7.16
C ILE A 1 -3.58 15.61 7.42
N ARG A 2 -2.62 15.66 8.36
CA ARG A 2 -1.92 14.49 8.90
C ARG A 2 -1.99 14.55 10.41
N HIS A 3 -2.32 13.44 11.07
CA HIS A 3 -2.53 13.41 12.52
C HIS A 3 -2.08 12.07 13.15
N PRO A 4 -1.56 12.03 14.39
CA PRO A 4 -1.15 10.79 15.03
C PRO A 4 -2.31 9.88 15.47
N TRP A 5 -3.52 10.41 15.62
CA TRP A 5 -4.69 9.62 16.00
C TRP A 5 -5.43 9.09 14.78
N GLU A 6 -5.79 7.81 14.83
CA GLU A 6 -6.59 7.12 13.82
C GLU A 6 -8.00 7.71 13.77
N GLY A 7 -8.55 7.87 12.57
CA GLY A 7 -9.87 8.45 12.37
C GLY A 7 -9.93 9.98 12.48
N ALA A 8 -8.86 10.65 12.92
CA ALA A 8 -8.86 12.12 13.07
C ALA A 8 -9.16 12.85 11.75
N ALA A 9 -8.65 12.35 10.62
CA ALA A 9 -8.96 12.92 9.31
C ALA A 9 -10.45 12.82 8.97
N ARG A 10 -11.12 11.73 9.42
CA ARG A 10 -12.56 11.54 9.23
C ARG A 10 -13.36 12.51 10.09
N VAL A 11 -13.03 12.62 11.37
CA VAL A 11 -13.67 13.59 12.28
C VAL A 11 -13.55 15.00 11.70
N VAL A 12 -12.37 15.43 11.26
CA VAL A 12 -12.21 16.75 10.63
C VAL A 12 -13.06 16.89 9.37
N ALA A 13 -13.16 15.85 8.53
CA ALA A 13 -14.03 15.87 7.35
C ALA A 13 -15.51 16.05 7.70
N ASP A 14 -15.98 15.48 8.81
CA ASP A 14 -17.37 15.57 9.24
C ASP A 14 -17.74 16.99 9.74
N TYR A 15 -16.77 17.83 10.15
CA TYR A 15 -17.02 19.17 10.70
C TYR A 15 -16.46 20.34 9.87
N ALA A 16 -15.52 20.12 8.95
CA ALA A 16 -14.76 21.21 8.32
C ALA A 16 -15.56 22.07 7.33
N GLY A 17 -16.69 21.57 6.80
CA GLY A 17 -17.46 22.27 5.76
C GLY A 17 -16.74 22.43 4.40
N ILE A 18 -15.53 21.87 4.27
CA ILE A 18 -14.71 21.86 3.06
C ILE A 18 -14.11 20.46 2.82
N PRO A 19 -13.66 20.12 1.60
CA PRO A 19 -12.97 18.85 1.33
C PRO A 19 -11.73 18.66 2.22
N VAL A 20 -11.59 17.45 2.77
CA VAL A 20 -10.43 17.08 3.62
C VAL A 20 -9.70 15.89 3.01
N ILE A 21 -8.41 16.08 2.72
CA ILE A 21 -7.53 15.01 2.23
C ILE A 21 -6.75 14.42 3.41
N ASN A 22 -6.90 13.11 3.64
CA ASN A 22 -6.08 12.38 4.60
C ASN A 22 -4.65 12.17 4.04
N ALA A 23 -3.67 12.84 4.66
CA ALA A 23 -2.24 12.69 4.38
C ALA A 23 -1.55 11.76 5.39
N GLY A 24 -2.33 10.96 6.14
CA GLY A 24 -1.89 9.95 7.10
C GLY A 24 -2.54 10.16 8.47
N ASP A 25 -3.23 9.13 8.99
CA ASP A 25 -3.80 9.11 10.34
C ASP A 25 -3.32 7.90 11.15
N GLY A 26 -2.49 8.14 12.17
CA GLY A 26 -1.99 7.10 13.07
C GLY A 26 -1.37 5.87 12.37
N GLY A 27 -1.84 4.67 12.72
CA GLY A 27 -1.53 3.40 12.05
C GLY A 27 -2.57 2.97 11.02
N HIS A 28 -3.57 3.80 10.74
CA HIS A 28 -4.76 3.43 9.98
C HIS A 28 -4.56 3.57 8.46
N GLU A 29 -4.70 4.77 7.88
CA GLU A 29 -4.67 4.93 6.42
C GLU A 29 -3.72 6.03 5.92
N HIS A 30 -3.29 5.89 4.66
CA HIS A 30 -2.52 6.90 3.93
C HIS A 30 -2.91 6.91 2.42
N PRO A 31 -4.11 7.39 2.08
CA PRO A 31 -4.67 7.20 0.73
C PRO A 31 -3.88 7.89 -0.37
N THR A 32 -3.30 9.06 -0.11
CA THR A 32 -2.47 9.78 -1.10
C THR A 32 -1.16 9.06 -1.43
N GLN A 33 -0.60 8.30 -0.49
CA GLN A 33 0.55 7.43 -0.77
C GLN A 33 0.10 6.25 -1.63
N THR A 34 -1.01 5.60 -1.27
CA THR A 34 -1.58 4.50 -2.04
C THR A 34 -1.88 4.88 -3.49
N LEU A 35 -2.42 6.08 -3.75
CA LEU A 35 -2.62 6.56 -5.13
C LEU A 35 -1.31 6.64 -5.91
N CYS A 36 -0.24 7.11 -5.27
CA CYS A 36 1.08 7.17 -5.88
C CYS A 36 1.64 5.76 -6.18
N ASP A 37 1.46 4.83 -5.25
CA ASP A 37 1.92 3.44 -5.37
C ASP A 37 1.19 2.75 -6.54
N LEU A 38 -0.13 2.84 -6.57
CA LEU A 38 -0.96 2.27 -7.65
C LEU A 38 -0.62 2.89 -9.00
N TYR A 39 -0.46 4.21 -9.07
CA TYR A 39 -0.08 4.89 -10.30
C TYR A 39 1.30 4.43 -10.79
N THR A 40 2.24 4.22 -9.86
CA THR A 40 3.57 3.71 -10.19
C THR A 40 3.48 2.31 -10.80
N ILE A 41 2.74 1.39 -10.16
CA ILE A 41 2.53 0.03 -10.67
C ILE A 41 1.85 0.07 -12.04
N LYS A 42 0.72 0.78 -12.16
CA LYS A 42 -0.04 0.89 -13.41
C LYS A 42 0.80 1.49 -14.54
N LYS A 43 1.65 2.49 -14.25
CA LYS A 43 2.52 3.11 -15.25
C LYS A 43 3.60 2.16 -15.76
N GLU A 44 4.18 1.33 -14.90
CA GLU A 44 5.23 0.37 -15.29
C GLU A 44 4.68 -0.94 -15.86
N ARG A 45 3.45 -1.34 -15.48
CA ARG A 45 2.85 -2.64 -15.84
C ARG A 45 1.61 -2.56 -16.71
N GLN A 46 1.12 -1.36 -17.01
CA GLN A 46 -0.12 -1.06 -17.75
C GLN A 46 -1.42 -1.50 -17.03
N THR A 47 -1.38 -2.56 -16.24
CA THR A 47 -2.49 -3.08 -15.44
C THR A 47 -2.03 -3.40 -14.01
N ILE A 48 -3.00 -3.49 -13.09
CA ILE A 48 -2.81 -4.05 -11.73
C ILE A 48 -3.49 -5.42 -11.62
N LYS A 49 -4.56 -5.64 -12.40
CA LYS A 49 -5.33 -6.88 -12.40
C LYS A 49 -4.46 -8.06 -12.79
N GLY A 50 -4.51 -9.12 -12.00
CA GLY A 50 -3.75 -10.35 -12.20
C GLY A 50 -2.26 -10.26 -11.80
N LEU A 51 -1.77 -9.08 -11.40
CA LEU A 51 -0.39 -8.96 -10.94
C LEU A 51 -0.21 -9.61 -9.56
N ARG A 52 1.00 -10.12 -9.33
CA ARG A 52 1.42 -10.73 -8.08
C ARG A 52 2.33 -9.76 -7.32
N ILE A 53 1.84 -9.23 -6.20
CA ILE A 53 2.50 -8.16 -5.47
C ILE A 53 2.88 -8.66 -4.08
N ALA A 54 4.17 -8.64 -3.79
CA ALA A 54 4.73 -8.99 -2.50
C ALA A 54 4.80 -7.76 -1.59
N LEU A 55 4.21 -7.83 -0.41
CA LEU A 55 4.31 -6.80 0.63
C LEU A 55 5.23 -7.33 1.74
N SER A 56 6.33 -6.62 1.99
CA SER A 56 7.42 -7.09 2.85
C SER A 56 7.75 -6.10 3.97
N GLY A 57 8.04 -6.63 5.16
CA GLY A 57 8.52 -5.85 6.31
C GLY A 57 7.49 -5.71 7.44
N ASP A 58 7.28 -4.50 7.92
CA ASP A 58 6.34 -4.19 9.02
C ASP A 58 4.90 -4.08 8.48
N LEU A 59 4.22 -5.23 8.38
CA LEU A 59 2.82 -5.28 7.94
C LEU A 59 1.86 -4.91 9.06
N LYS A 60 2.29 -4.96 10.32
CA LYS A 60 1.44 -4.70 11.49
C LYS A 60 1.15 -3.22 11.68
N TYR A 61 2.17 -2.37 11.57
CA TYR A 61 2.04 -0.93 11.84
C TYR A 61 2.13 -0.06 10.58
N GLY A 62 2.41 -0.66 9.42
CA GLY A 62 2.49 0.01 8.14
C GLY A 62 1.15 0.52 7.61
N ARG A 63 0.73 1.74 8.00
CA ARG A 63 -0.49 2.39 7.46
C ARG A 63 -0.57 2.43 5.93
N THR A 64 0.59 2.55 5.28
CA THR A 64 0.71 2.55 3.81
C THR A 64 0.42 1.17 3.24
N ILE A 65 0.90 0.10 3.88
CA ILE A 65 0.63 -1.29 3.51
C ILE A 65 -0.86 -1.62 3.67
N HIS A 66 -1.50 -1.20 4.77
CA HIS A 66 -2.92 -1.49 4.98
C HIS A 66 -3.77 -0.88 3.89
N SER A 67 -3.56 0.41 3.63
CA SER A 67 -4.24 1.15 2.56
C SER A 67 -3.97 0.55 1.18
N LEU A 68 -2.71 0.21 0.90
CA LEU A 68 -2.31 -0.41 -0.36
C LEU A 68 -2.95 -1.78 -0.53
N SER A 69 -3.01 -2.62 0.50
CA SER A 69 -3.59 -3.96 0.44
C SER A 69 -5.06 -3.91 0.02
N TYR A 70 -5.85 -3.00 0.59
CA TYR A 70 -7.25 -2.82 0.19
C TYR A 70 -7.39 -2.41 -1.28
N ALA A 71 -6.53 -1.49 -1.73
CA ALA A 71 -6.59 -1.03 -3.10
C ALA A 71 -6.13 -2.11 -4.09
N LEU A 72 -5.06 -2.84 -3.79
CA LEU A 72 -4.57 -3.95 -4.61
C LEU A 72 -5.63 -5.04 -4.78
N ALA A 73 -6.32 -5.41 -3.70
CA ALA A 73 -7.45 -6.34 -3.75
C ALA A 73 -8.57 -5.79 -4.66
N ARG A 74 -8.94 -4.52 -4.52
CA ARG A 74 -9.96 -3.87 -5.36
C ARG A 74 -9.59 -3.88 -6.84
N PHE A 75 -8.32 -3.72 -7.19
CA PHE A 75 -7.83 -3.75 -8.57
C PHE A 75 -7.51 -5.16 -9.07
N GLY A 76 -7.78 -6.20 -8.28
CA GLY A 76 -7.68 -7.61 -8.66
C GLY A 76 -6.26 -8.15 -8.73
N ALA A 77 -5.35 -7.63 -7.90
CA ALA A 77 -4.03 -8.21 -7.70
C ALA A 77 -4.09 -9.43 -6.76
N THR A 78 -3.10 -10.31 -6.88
CA THR A 78 -2.78 -11.32 -5.86
C THR A 78 -1.73 -10.74 -4.92
N ILE A 79 -1.96 -10.82 -3.62
CA ILE A 79 -1.10 -10.21 -2.61
C ILE A 79 -0.38 -11.32 -1.84
N LEU A 80 0.95 -11.24 -1.79
CA LEU A 80 1.82 -12.13 -1.02
C LEU A 80 2.29 -11.37 0.22
N PHE A 81 1.88 -11.80 1.41
CA PHE A 81 2.30 -11.17 2.66
C PHE A 81 3.58 -11.83 3.17
N HIS A 82 4.64 -11.02 3.27
CA HIS A 82 5.96 -11.39 3.76
C HIS A 82 6.32 -10.55 5.00
N PRO A 83 5.64 -10.76 6.13
CA PRO A 83 5.94 -10.02 7.33
C PRO A 83 7.28 -10.45 7.92
N TYR A 84 7.88 -9.53 8.67
CA TYR A 84 8.86 -9.91 9.66
C TYR A 84 8.17 -10.65 10.83
N PRO A 85 8.79 -11.65 11.47
CA PRO A 85 8.18 -12.37 12.60
C PRO A 85 7.67 -11.40 13.69
N GLY A 86 6.40 -11.54 14.05
CA GLY A 86 5.71 -10.69 15.02
C GLY A 86 5.15 -9.37 14.46
N LEU A 87 5.33 -9.11 13.16
CA LEU A 87 4.81 -7.95 12.41
C LEU A 87 3.86 -8.36 11.29
N GLU A 88 3.09 -9.43 11.52
CA GLU A 88 2.07 -9.95 10.62
C GLU A 88 0.95 -8.94 10.36
N MET A 89 0.23 -9.14 9.26
CA MET A 89 -0.91 -8.31 8.91
C MET A 89 -1.98 -8.41 10.01
N PRO A 90 -2.53 -7.30 10.54
CA PRO A 90 -3.54 -7.37 11.58
C PRO A 90 -4.82 -8.09 11.11
N GLU A 91 -5.43 -8.86 12.00
CA GLU A 91 -6.66 -9.63 11.71
C GLU A 91 -7.81 -8.79 11.15
N HIS A 92 -7.96 -7.56 11.64
CA HIS A 92 -9.01 -6.67 11.16
C HIS A 92 -8.80 -6.26 9.70
N VAL A 93 -7.55 -6.13 9.25
CA VAL A 93 -7.20 -5.85 7.84
C VAL A 93 -7.53 -7.06 6.98
N LEU A 94 -7.08 -8.25 7.41
CA LEU A 94 -7.34 -9.52 6.73
C LEU A 94 -8.84 -9.80 6.61
N ARG A 95 -9.60 -9.60 7.69
CA ARG A 95 -11.06 -9.74 7.69
C ARG A 95 -11.73 -8.74 6.74
N LYS A 96 -11.28 -7.48 6.70
CA LYS A 96 -11.81 -6.48 5.76
C LYS A 96 -11.49 -6.87 4.31
N LEU A 97 -10.32 -7.47 4.04
CA LEU A 97 -9.94 -7.98 2.73
C LEU A 97 -10.87 -9.10 2.24
N THR A 98 -11.15 -10.09 3.08
CA THR A 98 -12.00 -11.24 2.71
C THR A 98 -13.47 -10.88 2.64
N THR A 99 -13.98 -10.10 3.59
CA THR A 99 -15.42 -9.74 3.65
C THR A 99 -15.84 -8.75 2.57
N ARG A 100 -15.03 -7.72 2.31
CA ARG A 100 -15.43 -6.61 1.41
C ARG A 100 -15.03 -6.85 -0.04
N TYR A 101 -13.90 -7.48 -0.27
CA TYR A 101 -13.35 -7.66 -1.62
C TYR A 101 -13.48 -9.10 -2.14
N LYS A 102 -14.14 -10.00 -1.38
CA LYS A 102 -14.54 -11.37 -1.75
C LYS A 102 -13.40 -12.28 -2.25
N GLY A 103 -12.14 -11.91 -2.00
CA GLY A 103 -10.99 -12.78 -2.24
C GLY A 103 -10.80 -13.81 -1.13
N GLU A 104 -10.07 -14.86 -1.45
CA GLU A 104 -9.74 -15.92 -0.50
C GLU A 104 -8.36 -15.67 0.12
N LEU A 105 -8.29 -15.85 1.44
CA LEU A 105 -7.06 -15.74 2.21
C LEU A 105 -6.62 -17.14 2.65
N LYS A 106 -5.44 -17.57 2.21
CA LYS A 106 -4.81 -18.81 2.66
C LYS A 106 -3.58 -18.49 3.54
N ARG A 107 -3.54 -19.06 4.74
CA ARG A 107 -2.38 -18.96 5.65
C ARG A 107 -1.42 -20.11 5.44
N TYR A 108 -0.14 -19.84 5.54
CA TYR A 108 0.92 -20.80 5.24
C TYR A 108 1.08 -21.87 6.33
N GLU A 109 0.74 -21.58 7.60
CA GLU A 109 0.82 -22.56 8.70
C GLU A 109 -0.08 -23.80 8.48
N ALA A 110 -1.09 -23.70 7.61
CA ALA A 110 -1.99 -24.80 7.28
C ALA A 110 -1.48 -25.73 6.14
N LEU A 111 -0.31 -25.46 5.53
CA LEU A 111 0.15 -26.10 4.27
C LEU A 111 1.45 -26.93 4.37
N GLY A 112 1.91 -27.25 5.58
CA GLY A 112 3.02 -28.19 5.79
C GLY A 112 4.43 -27.59 5.71
N ASN A 113 5.37 -28.30 6.35
CA ASN A 113 6.70 -27.85 6.80
C ASN A 113 7.77 -27.53 5.72
N VAL A 114 7.42 -27.28 4.46
CA VAL A 114 8.42 -27.32 3.37
C VAL A 114 9.21 -26.01 3.16
N SER A 115 8.86 -24.87 3.78
CA SER A 115 9.58 -23.61 3.51
C SER A 115 9.77 -22.65 4.69
N LYS A 116 9.94 -23.15 5.93
CA LYS A 116 10.53 -22.34 7.03
C LYS A 116 12.03 -22.00 6.80
N LYS A 117 12.66 -22.54 5.74
CA LYS A 117 14.07 -22.29 5.37
C LYS A 117 14.26 -21.33 4.18
N GLY A 118 13.20 -20.69 3.69
CA GLY A 118 13.30 -19.68 2.64
C GLY A 118 13.70 -18.31 3.20
N LEU A 119 14.54 -17.55 2.47
CA LEU A 119 14.97 -16.18 2.82
C LEU A 119 13.81 -15.15 2.90
N PHE A 120 12.58 -15.56 2.56
CA PHE A 120 11.38 -14.73 2.50
C PHE A 120 10.17 -15.57 2.97
N PRO A 121 9.89 -15.65 4.29
CA PRO A 121 8.76 -16.42 4.80
C PRO A 121 7.46 -15.80 4.28
N ILE A 122 6.56 -16.64 3.74
CA ILE A 122 5.20 -16.24 3.36
C ILE A 122 4.31 -16.57 4.54
N ASP A 123 3.60 -15.58 5.05
CA ASP A 123 2.62 -15.78 6.12
C ASP A 123 1.24 -16.10 5.54
N ALA A 124 0.81 -15.29 4.57
CA ALA A 124 -0.48 -15.45 3.92
C ALA A 124 -0.44 -15.03 2.45
N VAL A 125 -1.35 -15.61 1.68
CA VAL A 125 -1.63 -15.22 0.30
C VAL A 125 -3.09 -14.82 0.19
N TYR A 126 -3.33 -13.62 -0.33
CA TYR A 126 -4.65 -13.17 -0.73
C TYR A 126 -4.80 -13.32 -2.25
N MET A 127 -5.74 -14.15 -2.67
CA MET A 127 -6.02 -14.38 -4.08
C MET A 127 -7.32 -13.70 -4.47
N THR A 128 -7.26 -12.86 -5.50
CA THR A 128 -8.48 -12.37 -6.13
C THR A 128 -8.95 -13.42 -7.16
N PRO A 129 -10.16 -14.00 -7.01
CA PRO A 129 -10.68 -14.96 -7.98
C PRO A 129 -10.80 -14.34 -9.37
N SER A 130 -10.32 -15.04 -10.40
CA SER A 130 -10.63 -14.66 -11.79
C SER A 130 -11.97 -15.22 -12.28
N SER A 131 -12.49 -16.26 -11.60
CA SER A 131 -13.85 -16.79 -11.77
C SER A 131 -14.37 -17.42 -10.46
N PRO A 132 -15.69 -17.55 -10.26
CA PRO A 132 -16.29 -18.04 -9.01
C PRO A 132 -15.83 -19.44 -8.57
N HIS A 133 -15.48 -20.31 -9.52
CA HIS A 133 -15.16 -21.71 -9.27
C HIS A 133 -13.65 -22.00 -9.22
N GLN A 134 -12.80 -21.07 -9.65
CA GLN A 134 -11.35 -21.28 -9.71
C GLN A 134 -10.76 -21.67 -8.35
N LEU A 135 -11.26 -21.06 -7.29
CA LEU A 135 -10.72 -21.17 -5.94
C LEU A 135 -11.07 -22.50 -5.25
N ALA A 136 -12.27 -23.02 -5.47
CA ALA A 136 -12.71 -24.32 -4.94
C ALA A 136 -11.95 -25.52 -5.55
N MET A 137 -11.23 -25.29 -6.65
CA MET A 137 -10.50 -26.32 -7.40
C MET A 137 -8.98 -26.17 -7.30
N ILE A 138 -8.43 -25.37 -6.37
CA ILE A 138 -6.98 -25.24 -6.20
C ILE A 138 -6.48 -26.26 -5.15
N PRO A 139 -5.90 -27.41 -5.54
CA PRO A 139 -5.26 -28.33 -4.61
C PRO A 139 -3.98 -27.74 -4.02
N ASP A 140 -3.49 -28.28 -2.90
CA ASP A 140 -2.28 -27.80 -2.21
C ASP A 140 -1.03 -27.80 -3.08
N ILE A 141 -0.93 -28.74 -4.03
CA ILE A 141 0.15 -28.83 -5.03
C ILE A 141 0.14 -27.62 -5.98
N SER A 142 -1.04 -27.13 -6.35
CA SER A 142 -1.17 -25.93 -7.19
C SER A 142 -0.76 -24.67 -6.44
N MET A 143 -0.92 -24.63 -5.11
CA MET A 143 -0.46 -23.51 -4.28
C MET A 143 1.06 -23.43 -4.22
N GLN A 144 1.79 -24.53 -4.14
CA GLN A 144 3.26 -24.52 -4.17
C GLN A 144 3.78 -23.94 -5.49
N ILE A 145 3.20 -24.37 -6.61
CA ILE A 145 3.49 -23.81 -7.94
C ILE A 145 3.14 -22.31 -7.97
N GLU A 146 2.00 -21.94 -7.40
CA GLU A 146 1.58 -20.54 -7.30
C GLU A 146 2.58 -19.72 -6.46
N LEU A 147 3.24 -20.29 -5.45
CA LEU A 147 4.24 -19.58 -4.61
C LEU A 147 5.61 -19.43 -5.31
N GLU A 148 5.93 -20.34 -6.23
CA GLU A 148 7.17 -20.32 -7.03
C GLU A 148 7.12 -19.35 -8.22
N LYS A 149 5.92 -18.94 -8.64
CA LYS A 149 5.73 -17.95 -9.71
C LYS A 149 6.44 -16.62 -9.41
N GLU A 150 6.81 -15.95 -10.50
CA GLU A 150 7.44 -14.63 -10.47
C GLU A 150 6.59 -13.61 -9.69
N VAL A 151 7.27 -12.63 -9.12
CA VAL A 151 6.65 -11.49 -8.41
C VAL A 151 6.73 -10.28 -9.32
N ASP A 152 5.60 -9.61 -9.56
CA ASP A 152 5.58 -8.44 -10.45
C ASP A 152 6.04 -7.17 -9.75
N ALA A 153 5.74 -7.03 -8.47
CA ALA A 153 6.22 -5.93 -7.64
C ALA A 153 6.53 -6.40 -6.21
N LEU A 154 7.65 -5.94 -5.66
CA LEU A 154 8.05 -6.12 -4.27
C LEU A 154 7.99 -4.76 -3.58
N TYR A 155 6.98 -4.59 -2.74
CA TYR A 155 6.77 -3.40 -1.93
C TYR A 155 7.36 -3.62 -0.54
N VAL A 156 8.47 -2.95 -0.27
CA VAL A 156 9.21 -3.07 0.98
C VAL A 156 8.80 -1.93 1.90
N THR A 157 8.79 -2.17 3.20
CA THR A 157 8.61 -1.12 4.21
C THR A 157 9.76 -1.10 5.19
N ARG A 158 9.94 0.05 5.83
CA ARG A 158 10.87 0.21 6.95
C ARG A 158 10.30 -0.43 8.21
N LEU A 159 11.19 -0.89 9.08
CA LEU A 159 10.86 -1.26 10.46
C LEU A 159 10.52 -0.02 11.31
N GLN A 160 9.31 0.07 11.87
CA GLN A 160 8.90 1.22 12.70
C GLN A 160 9.35 1.06 14.17
N LYS A 161 10.66 1.19 14.42
CA LYS A 161 11.27 1.05 15.76
C LYS A 161 10.62 1.95 16.81
N GLU A 162 10.18 3.15 16.41
CA GLU A 162 9.50 4.10 17.28
C GLU A 162 8.17 3.58 17.86
N ARG A 163 7.53 2.61 17.20
CA ARG A 163 6.29 1.98 17.68
C ARG A 163 6.54 0.75 18.54
N GLN A 164 7.63 0.04 18.27
CA GLN A 164 8.06 -1.12 19.08
C GLN A 164 8.50 -0.71 20.49
N ALA A 165 9.22 0.41 20.61
CA ALA A 165 9.69 0.92 21.90
C ALA A 165 8.54 1.21 22.89
N LYS A 166 7.36 1.60 22.39
CA LYS A 166 6.16 1.82 23.22
C LYS A 166 5.53 0.52 23.75
N MET A 167 5.86 -0.63 23.16
CA MET A 167 5.31 -1.94 23.55
C MET A 167 6.32 -2.84 24.29
N GLY A 168 7.48 -2.29 24.70
CA GLY A 168 8.45 -3.00 25.54
C GLY A 168 9.17 -4.19 24.87
N LYS A 169 9.01 -4.40 23.55
CA LYS A 169 9.70 -5.46 22.82
C LYS A 169 11.10 -4.99 22.41
N GLN A 170 12.11 -5.34 23.22
CA GLN A 170 13.51 -5.25 22.84
C GLN A 170 13.92 -6.48 22.04
N GLY A 171 14.61 -6.23 20.92
CA GLY A 171 15.42 -7.24 20.25
C GLY A 171 14.72 -7.96 19.11
N ALA A 172 14.96 -7.48 17.89
CA ALA A 172 15.02 -8.33 16.69
C ALA A 172 15.63 -7.54 15.52
N ASN A 173 16.86 -7.03 15.66
CA ASN A 173 17.54 -6.31 14.56
C ASN A 173 18.38 -7.25 13.67
N LYS A 174 18.47 -8.56 14.00
CA LYS A 174 19.38 -9.50 13.32
C LYS A 174 18.82 -10.16 12.06
N ASP A 175 17.49 -10.23 11.89
CA ASP A 175 16.89 -10.99 10.78
C ASP A 175 16.04 -10.13 9.82
N TYR A 176 16.11 -8.79 9.90
CA TYR A 176 15.33 -7.95 8.99
C TYR A 176 15.83 -8.15 7.56
N VAL A 177 14.96 -8.66 6.68
CA VAL A 177 15.37 -9.06 5.34
C VAL A 177 15.75 -7.82 4.53
N VAL A 178 17.02 -7.76 4.14
CA VAL A 178 17.56 -6.70 3.29
C VAL A 178 17.37 -7.09 1.84
N VAL A 179 16.72 -6.22 1.07
CA VAL A 179 16.67 -6.38 -0.39
C VAL A 179 18.01 -5.93 -0.96
N ASN A 180 18.77 -6.89 -1.47
CA ASN A 180 20.08 -6.71 -2.08
C ASN A 180 20.08 -7.23 -3.54
N LYS A 181 21.18 -7.01 -4.27
CA LYS A 181 21.32 -7.42 -5.67
C LYS A 181 21.27 -8.94 -5.83
N GLU A 182 21.75 -9.70 -4.84
CA GLU A 182 21.71 -11.17 -4.85
C GLU A 182 20.28 -11.71 -4.81
N LEU A 183 19.43 -11.14 -3.96
CA LEU A 183 18.00 -11.45 -3.93
C LEU A 183 17.36 -11.18 -5.29
N LEU A 184 17.65 -10.02 -5.87
CA LEU A 184 17.10 -9.63 -7.16
C LEU A 184 17.62 -10.46 -8.34
N LYS A 185 18.74 -11.18 -8.22
CA LYS A 185 19.22 -12.13 -9.25
C LYS A 185 18.39 -13.41 -9.31
N LYS A 186 17.65 -13.76 -8.27
CA LYS A 186 16.83 -14.98 -8.24
C LYS A 186 15.75 -14.92 -9.33
N LYS A 187 15.45 -16.08 -9.93
CA LYS A 187 14.47 -16.20 -11.05
C LYS A 187 13.14 -15.51 -10.73
N LYS A 188 12.63 -15.68 -9.52
CA LYS A 188 11.39 -15.07 -9.01
C LYS A 188 11.36 -13.54 -9.09
N PHE A 189 12.52 -12.89 -9.03
CA PHE A 189 12.65 -11.44 -8.98
C PHE A 189 13.16 -10.79 -10.28
N LYS A 190 13.36 -11.58 -11.34
CA LYS A 190 14.03 -11.14 -12.57
C LYS A 190 13.36 -9.92 -13.21
N ARG A 191 12.04 -9.84 -13.18
CA ARG A 191 11.27 -8.73 -13.76
C ARG A 191 10.64 -7.83 -12.71
N THR A 192 10.79 -8.09 -11.41
CA THR A 192 10.05 -7.42 -10.34
C THR A 192 10.35 -5.93 -10.24
N LEU A 193 9.33 -5.12 -9.96
CA LEU A 193 9.50 -3.72 -9.57
C LEU A 193 9.81 -3.64 -8.08
N VAL A 194 10.87 -2.94 -7.68
CA VAL A 194 11.20 -2.72 -6.26
C VAL A 194 10.64 -1.37 -5.82
N MET A 195 9.72 -1.37 -4.87
CA MET A 195 8.99 -0.18 -4.42
C MET A 195 9.16 0.01 -2.91
N HIS A 196 9.12 1.27 -2.48
CA HIS A 196 9.31 1.64 -1.07
C HIS A 196 8.72 3.03 -0.78
N PRO A 197 7.95 3.22 0.31
CA PRO A 197 7.32 4.51 0.61
C PRO A 197 8.31 5.59 1.05
N LEU A 198 9.52 5.20 1.45
CA LEU A 198 10.56 6.04 2.06
C LEU A 198 10.11 6.67 3.40
N PRO A 199 11.05 7.18 4.22
CA PRO A 199 12.51 7.04 4.11
C PRO A 199 12.95 5.59 4.37
N ARG A 200 14.08 5.19 3.76
CA ARG A 200 14.71 3.89 4.04
C ARG A 200 15.75 3.98 5.15
N VAL A 201 16.00 2.87 5.84
CA VAL A 201 17.05 2.75 6.85
C VAL A 201 18.02 1.63 6.46
N ASP A 202 17.62 0.37 6.67
CA ASP A 202 18.47 -0.82 6.50
C ASP A 202 17.83 -1.87 5.57
N GLU A 203 16.57 -1.69 5.20
CA GLU A 203 15.74 -2.64 4.45
C GLU A 203 16.10 -2.77 2.96
N LEU A 204 16.84 -1.80 2.41
CA LEU A 204 17.22 -1.74 1.00
C LEU A 204 18.72 -1.42 0.92
N ALA A 205 19.50 -2.32 0.32
CA ALA A 205 20.92 -2.08 0.10
C ALA A 205 21.14 -0.95 -0.92
N TYR A 206 22.14 -0.10 -0.70
CA TYR A 206 22.46 1.03 -1.60
C TYR A 206 22.75 0.61 -3.04
N GLU A 207 23.34 -0.57 -3.24
CA GLU A 207 23.61 -1.14 -4.58
C GLU A 207 22.35 -1.35 -5.43
N VAL A 208 21.16 -1.43 -4.81
CA VAL A 208 19.89 -1.60 -5.50
C VAL A 208 19.44 -0.30 -6.17
N ASP A 209 20.00 0.86 -5.81
CA ASP A 209 19.64 2.16 -6.41
C ASP A 209 19.91 2.22 -7.91
N GLY A 210 21.02 1.63 -8.35
CA GLY A 210 21.39 1.58 -9.76
C GLY A 210 20.63 0.52 -10.55
N ASP A 211 19.81 -0.32 -9.91
CA ASP A 211 19.04 -1.33 -10.60
C ASP A 211 17.83 -0.70 -11.32
N PRO A 212 17.63 -0.96 -12.62
CA PRO A 212 16.52 -0.37 -13.38
C PRO A 212 15.14 -0.78 -12.85
N ARG A 213 15.06 -1.84 -12.04
CA ARG A 213 13.83 -2.29 -11.37
C ARG A 213 13.45 -1.44 -10.16
N SER A 214 14.37 -0.63 -9.64
CA SER A 214 14.15 0.21 -8.48
C SER A 214 13.31 1.42 -8.81
N MET A 215 12.10 1.46 -8.23
CA MET A 215 11.08 2.46 -8.54
C MET A 215 10.87 3.47 -7.42
N TYR A 216 11.41 3.28 -6.22
CA TYR A 216 11.09 4.13 -5.06
C TYR A 216 11.40 5.63 -5.24
N PHE A 217 12.47 6.00 -5.95
CA PHE A 217 12.71 7.41 -6.29
C PHE A 217 11.74 7.94 -7.35
N LYS A 218 11.45 7.14 -8.39
CA LYS A 218 10.45 7.48 -9.41
C LYS A 218 9.05 7.58 -8.80
N GLN A 219 8.72 6.71 -7.85
CA GLN A 219 7.50 6.71 -7.05
C GLN A 219 7.41 8.00 -6.23
N ALA A 220 8.46 8.40 -5.51
CA ALA A 220 8.48 9.68 -4.79
C ALA A 220 8.23 10.87 -5.73
N ALA A 221 8.91 10.91 -6.89
CA ALA A 221 8.72 11.95 -7.89
C ALA A 221 7.29 11.97 -8.47
N ARG A 222 6.69 10.79 -8.69
CA ARG A 222 5.28 10.64 -9.13
C ARG A 222 4.27 11.13 -8.09
N GLY A 223 4.66 11.24 -6.83
CA GLY A 223 3.81 11.75 -5.77
C GLY A 223 3.35 13.19 -6.02
N VAL A 224 4.18 14.03 -6.66
CA VAL A 224 3.85 15.42 -6.99
C VAL A 224 2.69 15.50 -7.99
N PRO A 225 2.80 14.97 -9.23
CA PRO A 225 1.72 15.06 -10.21
C PRO A 225 0.44 14.33 -9.77
N VAL A 226 0.55 13.23 -9.02
CA VAL A 226 -0.63 12.52 -8.48
C VAL A 226 -1.40 13.40 -7.49
N ARG A 227 -0.70 14.11 -6.60
CA ARG A 227 -1.34 15.04 -5.65
C ARG A 227 -1.90 16.27 -6.35
N MET A 228 -1.19 16.81 -7.35
CA MET A 228 -1.71 17.89 -8.19
C MET A 228 -3.03 17.49 -8.88
N ALA A 229 -3.08 16.28 -9.46
CA ALA A 229 -4.29 15.76 -10.08
C ALA A 229 -5.44 15.59 -9.09
N LEU A 230 -5.16 15.08 -7.88
CA LEU A 230 -6.15 14.94 -6.81
C LEU A 230 -6.71 16.30 -6.37
N LEU A 231 -5.85 17.30 -6.19
CA LEU A 231 -6.25 18.66 -5.83
C LEU A 231 -7.09 19.30 -6.93
N ALA A 232 -6.65 19.19 -8.18
CA ALA A 232 -7.38 19.74 -9.32
C ALA A 232 -8.78 19.11 -9.47
N LEU A 233 -8.89 17.80 -9.27
CA LEU A 233 -10.17 17.08 -9.28
C LEU A 233 -11.10 17.57 -8.16
N LEU A 234 -10.60 17.67 -6.93
CA LEU A 234 -11.41 18.06 -5.76
C LEU A 234 -11.83 19.54 -5.79
N LEU A 235 -11.03 20.40 -6.40
CA LEU A 235 -11.34 21.82 -6.56
C LEU A 235 -12.16 22.11 -7.82
N GLY A 236 -12.42 21.10 -8.66
CA GLY A 236 -13.17 21.27 -9.91
C GLY A 236 -12.44 22.11 -10.96
N THR A 237 -11.11 22.28 -10.86
CA THR A 237 -10.33 23.06 -11.82
C THR A 237 -10.08 22.32 -13.14
N LYS A 238 -10.40 21.03 -13.18
CA LYS A 238 -10.34 20.20 -14.38
C LYS A 238 -11.53 19.25 -14.42
N GLU A 239 -12.31 19.30 -15.49
CA GLU A 239 -13.37 18.32 -15.74
C GLU A 239 -12.75 16.95 -16.02
N VAL A 240 -13.15 15.95 -15.24
CA VAL A 240 -12.75 14.56 -15.45
C VAL A 240 -14.01 13.75 -15.67
N VAL A 241 -14.15 13.20 -16.87
CA VAL A 241 -15.20 12.23 -17.17
C VAL A 241 -14.81 10.90 -16.52
N VAL A 242 -15.46 10.55 -15.43
CA VAL A 242 -15.36 9.21 -14.83
C VAL A 242 -16.51 8.38 -15.39
N SER A 243 -16.19 7.28 -16.09
CA SER A 243 -17.18 6.36 -16.64
C SER A 243 -18.06 5.80 -15.51
N ARG A 244 -19.38 5.92 -15.64
CA ARG A 244 -20.39 5.51 -14.64
C ARG A 244 -20.59 3.98 -14.53
N GLU A 245 -19.82 3.19 -15.27
CA GLU A 245 -20.02 1.74 -15.41
C GLU A 245 -19.63 0.94 -14.15
N ASP A 246 -18.82 1.51 -13.26
CA ASP A 246 -18.55 0.93 -11.95
C ASP A 246 -19.60 1.45 -10.95
N ASP A 247 -20.33 0.54 -10.30
CA ASP A 247 -21.30 0.86 -9.25
C ASP A 247 -20.62 1.52 -8.04
N TYR A 248 -20.56 2.85 -8.05
CA TYR A 248 -20.05 3.69 -6.96
C TYR A 248 -21.16 4.08 -5.97
N SER A 249 -22.21 3.26 -5.79
CA SER A 249 -23.33 3.52 -4.86
C SER A 249 -22.92 3.85 -3.41
N PHE A 250 -21.68 3.56 -3.01
CA PHE A 250 -21.11 3.92 -1.71
C PHE A 250 -20.39 5.28 -1.68
N VAL A 251 -20.08 5.87 -2.83
CA VAL A 251 -19.52 7.23 -2.92
C VAL A 251 -20.69 8.19 -2.81
N ARG A 252 -20.91 8.73 -1.60
CA ARG A 252 -21.81 9.87 -1.46
C ARG A 252 -21.32 10.98 -2.38
N GLN A 253 -22.14 11.37 -3.36
CA GLN A 253 -21.97 12.66 -4.01
C GLN A 253 -22.09 13.72 -2.91
N MET A 254 -20.97 14.34 -2.59
CA MET A 254 -20.94 15.48 -1.71
C MET A 254 -20.88 16.71 -2.60
N ASP A 255 -21.98 17.47 -2.63
CA ASP A 255 -21.98 18.82 -3.18
C ASP A 255 -21.15 19.70 -2.24
N TYR A 256 -19.84 19.69 -2.46
CA TYR A 256 -18.98 20.68 -1.85
C TYR A 256 -19.25 22.00 -2.55
N PRO A 257 -19.56 23.08 -1.81
CA PRO A 257 -19.66 24.39 -2.43
C PRO A 257 -18.35 24.68 -3.15
N VAL A 258 -18.42 25.06 -4.43
CA VAL A 258 -17.25 25.55 -5.16
C VAL A 258 -16.67 26.69 -4.33
N TYR A 259 -15.42 26.55 -3.90
CA TYR A 259 -14.75 27.56 -3.10
C TYR A 259 -14.60 28.84 -3.94
N ARG A 260 -15.58 29.73 -3.85
CA ARG A 260 -15.55 31.09 -4.39
C ARG A 260 -15.23 32.02 -3.24
N ARG A 261 -13.96 32.41 -3.08
CA ARG A 261 -13.58 33.49 -2.15
C ARG A 261 -12.54 34.39 -2.78
N ASP A 262 -12.86 35.68 -2.76
CA ASP A 262 -12.09 36.79 -3.34
C ASP A 262 -10.93 37.27 -2.44
N SER A 263 -10.62 36.57 -1.34
CA SER A 263 -9.58 37.00 -0.40
C SER A 263 -8.92 35.83 0.34
N GLY A 264 -7.59 35.73 0.23
CA GLY A 264 -6.77 34.65 0.77
C GLY A 264 -6.77 34.59 2.30
N LEU A 265 -7.19 33.45 2.84
CA LEU A 265 -7.07 33.16 4.27
C LEU A 265 -5.59 32.94 4.62
N ARG A 266 -5.05 33.79 5.48
CA ARG A 266 -3.75 33.59 6.13
C ARG A 266 -3.97 32.83 7.43
N CYS A 267 -3.34 31.67 7.55
CA CYS A 267 -3.39 30.86 8.75
C CYS A 267 -2.62 31.56 9.89
N SER A 268 -3.14 31.54 11.12
CA SER A 268 -2.46 32.11 12.29
C SER A 268 -1.16 31.39 12.66
N ASN A 269 -0.92 30.19 12.13
CA ASN A 269 0.35 29.48 12.28
C ASN A 269 1.42 30.16 11.40
N PRO A 270 2.48 30.75 11.98
CA PRO A 270 3.50 31.49 11.23
C PRO A 270 4.28 30.62 10.23
N LYS A 271 4.24 29.29 10.39
CA LYS A 271 4.90 28.34 9.47
C LYS A 271 3.96 27.81 8.38
N CYS A 272 2.73 28.30 8.28
CA CYS A 272 1.79 27.83 7.27
C CYS A 272 2.17 28.34 5.88
N VAL A 273 2.05 27.47 4.87
CA VAL A 273 2.37 27.81 3.47
C VAL A 273 1.54 28.98 2.96
N THR A 274 0.31 29.15 3.45
CA THR A 274 -0.58 30.29 3.10
C THR A 274 -0.04 31.65 3.53
N ASN A 275 1.02 31.70 4.35
CA ASN A 275 1.66 32.93 4.80
C ASN A 275 2.97 33.23 4.05
N GLN A 276 3.46 32.27 3.27
CA GLN A 276 4.72 32.35 2.52
C GLN A 276 4.51 32.42 1.00
N GLU A 277 3.26 32.47 0.55
CA GLU A 277 2.85 32.76 -0.83
C GLU A 277 2.29 34.19 -0.97
#